data_AF-A0A0F5W685-F1
#
_entry.id   AF-A0A0F5W685-F1
#
_cell.length_a   1.000
_cell.length_b   1.000
_cell.length_c   1.000
_cell.angle_alpha   90.00
_cell.angle_beta   90.00
_cell.angle_gamma   90.00
#
_symmetry.space_group_name_H-M   'P 1'
#
loop_
_entity.id
_entity.type
_entity.pdbx_description
1 polymer ?
#
loop_
_entity_poly.entity_id
_entity_poly.type
_entity_poly.pdbx_seq_one_letter_code
_entity_poly.pdbx_strand_id
1 'polypeptide(L)'
;MVCAVALPLAVASAGQVGEERRAAVRDEAAVRDEAAVRDEAAVREESAAPDGAHEDHKVATPTSSPWLLGLGLATAARCGPELTSPEGIEAQTCVLTQGEETWARTYYRNVTGGALESVLSLMGPGGRTVQMHCAVGAGDEPGTCETPRERTQGEPAAYTAVAEFAGRGGQGPLLLRSGSNSGAYTGS
;
A
#
# COMPACT_ATOMS: atom_id res chain seq x y z
N MET A 1 -17.14 60.23 26.54
CA MET A 1 -15.75 60.15 26.98
C MET A 1 -15.10 59.03 26.19
N VAL A 2 -14.20 59.37 25.26
CA VAL A 2 -13.66 58.48 24.22
C VAL A 2 -12.31 57.93 24.70
N CYS A 3 -12.15 56.62 24.73
CA CYS A 3 -10.86 55.96 25.03
C CYS A 3 -10.31 55.35 23.75
N ALA A 4 -9.30 56.01 23.17
CA ALA A 4 -8.50 55.47 22.08
C ALA A 4 -7.39 54.57 22.67
N VAL A 5 -7.38 53.30 22.29
CA VAL A 5 -6.32 52.35 22.65
C VAL A 5 -5.33 52.29 21.49
N ALA A 6 -4.14 52.86 21.69
CA ALA A 6 -3.03 52.74 20.74
C ALA A 6 -2.21 51.48 21.08
N LEU A 7 -2.15 50.52 20.14
CA LEU A 7 -1.25 49.37 20.22
C LEU A 7 0.16 49.75 19.76
N PRO A 8 1.23 49.22 20.39
CA PRO A 8 2.58 49.32 19.84
C PRO A 8 2.79 48.29 18.71
N LEU A 9 3.18 48.81 17.54
CA LEU A 9 3.70 48.03 16.42
C LEU A 9 5.13 47.56 16.75
N ALA A 10 5.35 46.26 16.86
CA ALA A 10 6.69 45.68 16.86
C ALA A 10 7.00 45.15 15.44
N VAL A 11 7.90 45.84 14.76
CA VAL A 11 8.57 45.37 13.54
C VAL A 11 10.04 45.17 13.89
N ALA A 12 10.57 43.98 13.60
CA ALA A 12 12.00 43.73 13.53
C ALA A 12 12.28 42.74 12.40
N SER A 13 13.28 43.08 11.60
CA SER A 13 13.51 42.63 10.23
C SER A 13 14.68 41.64 10.12
N ALA A 14 14.57 40.76 9.10
CA ALA A 14 15.58 40.33 8.12
C ALA A 14 16.81 39.46 8.51
N GLY A 15 17.06 38.49 7.61
CA GLY A 15 18.38 37.97 7.21
C GLY A 15 18.67 36.53 7.69
N GLN A 16 19.20 35.58 6.90
CA GLN A 16 19.93 35.66 5.62
C GLN A 16 19.74 34.38 4.80
N VAL A 17 19.56 34.57 3.49
CA VAL A 17 19.70 33.58 2.43
C VAL A 17 21.19 33.46 2.10
N GLY A 18 21.70 32.24 2.00
CA GLY A 18 23.03 31.95 1.50
C GLY A 18 22.96 30.86 0.43
N GLU A 19 22.65 31.25 -0.80
CA GLU A 19 23.17 30.55 -1.97
C GLU A 19 24.61 31.04 -2.19
N GLU A 20 25.57 30.15 -2.47
CA GLU A 20 26.53 30.37 -3.55
C GLU A 20 27.11 29.03 -4.04
N ARG A 21 26.68 28.67 -5.24
CA ARG A 21 27.36 27.81 -6.20
C ARG A 21 28.45 28.63 -6.90
N ARG A 22 29.65 28.07 -7.07
CA ARG A 22 30.67 28.30 -8.14
C ARG A 22 31.98 27.62 -7.70
N ALA A 23 32.90 27.13 -8.53
CA ALA A 23 32.99 26.79 -9.94
C ALA A 23 34.37 26.11 -10.17
N ALA A 24 34.44 25.22 -11.17
CA ALA A 24 35.56 24.96 -12.10
C ALA A 24 37.01 24.71 -11.59
N VAL A 25 37.53 23.52 -11.92
CA VAL A 25 38.92 23.23 -12.37
C VAL A 25 38.81 22.10 -13.40
N ARG A 26 38.88 22.42 -14.70
CA ARG A 26 40.03 22.37 -15.64
C ARG A 26 40.36 20.95 -16.17
N ASP A 27 40.32 20.90 -17.50
CA ASP A 27 40.80 19.89 -18.47
C ASP A 27 42.17 19.25 -18.16
N GLU A 28 42.41 18.06 -18.72
CA GLU A 28 43.56 17.71 -19.61
C GLU A 28 43.71 16.16 -19.76
N ALA A 29 43.44 15.68 -20.98
CA ALA A 29 44.21 14.76 -21.84
C ALA A 29 44.77 13.37 -21.39
N ALA A 30 44.36 12.36 -22.18
CA ALA A 30 45.14 11.27 -22.79
C ALA A 30 45.71 10.10 -21.94
N VAL A 31 45.45 8.85 -22.36
CA VAL A 31 46.43 7.86 -22.92
C VAL A 31 45.77 6.47 -23.13
N ARG A 32 45.95 5.98 -24.37
CA ARG A 32 46.06 4.60 -24.93
C ARG A 32 45.87 3.32 -24.07
N ASP A 33 45.07 2.42 -24.66
CA ASP A 33 45.33 1.04 -25.14
C ASP A 33 45.73 -0.16 -24.25
N GLU A 34 45.10 -1.29 -24.61
CA GLU A 34 45.50 -2.71 -24.56
C GLU A 34 45.70 -3.47 -23.23
N ALA A 35 44.89 -4.55 -23.07
CA ALA A 35 45.31 -5.96 -22.87
C ALA A 35 44.13 -6.74 -22.23
N ALA A 36 43.36 -7.54 -22.99
CA ALA A 36 43.66 -8.95 -23.32
C ALA A 36 44.00 -9.82 -22.10
N VAL A 37 43.04 -10.64 -21.62
CA VAL A 37 43.23 -12.07 -21.33
C VAL A 37 41.86 -12.76 -21.43
N ARG A 38 41.74 -13.65 -22.43
CA ARG A 38 40.83 -14.79 -22.43
C ARG A 38 41.44 -15.87 -21.55
N ASP A 39 40.63 -16.61 -20.80
CA ASP A 39 40.88 -18.05 -20.73
C ASP A 39 39.58 -18.85 -20.58
N GLU A 40 39.57 -19.95 -21.31
CA GLU A 40 38.51 -20.93 -21.47
C GLU A 40 38.74 -22.06 -20.46
N ALA A 41 37.67 -22.72 -20.02
CA ALA A 41 37.77 -24.12 -19.61
C ALA A 41 36.42 -24.82 -19.80
N ALA A 42 36.28 -25.42 -20.99
CA ALA A 42 35.34 -26.49 -21.24
C ALA A 42 35.85 -27.78 -20.60
N VAL A 43 34.95 -28.55 -19.97
CA VAL A 43 35.04 -30.01 -19.95
C VAL A 43 33.64 -30.56 -20.17
N ARG A 44 33.49 -31.33 -21.26
CA ARG A 44 32.38 -32.22 -21.57
C ARG A 44 32.80 -33.65 -21.22
N GLU A 45 31.83 -34.49 -20.86
CA GLU A 45 31.61 -35.91 -21.23
C GLU A 45 30.61 -36.48 -20.20
N GLU A 46 29.35 -36.81 -20.54
CA GLU A 46 28.75 -37.81 -21.44
C GLU A 46 28.48 -39.18 -20.75
N SER A 47 27.23 -39.61 -20.93
CA SER A 47 26.67 -40.97 -20.88
C SER A 47 26.58 -41.75 -19.55
N ALA A 48 25.35 -42.09 -19.15
CA ALA A 48 24.76 -43.42 -19.41
C ALA A 48 23.50 -43.66 -18.55
N ALA A 49 22.43 -44.16 -19.18
CA ALA A 49 21.31 -44.81 -18.49
C ALA A 49 21.69 -46.25 -18.09
N PRO A 50 21.00 -46.82 -17.09
CA PRO A 50 20.36 -48.11 -17.34
C PRO A 50 18.94 -48.24 -16.76
N ASP A 51 18.15 -49.09 -17.42
CA ASP A 51 16.87 -49.66 -16.97
C ASP A 51 17.04 -50.67 -15.82
N GLY A 52 16.03 -50.77 -14.94
CA GLY A 52 15.88 -51.89 -14.00
C GLY A 52 14.94 -51.62 -12.82
N ALA A 53 13.78 -52.26 -12.82
CA ALA A 53 12.69 -52.14 -11.86
C ALA A 53 12.94 -52.83 -10.50
N HIS A 54 12.45 -52.25 -9.40
CA HIS A 54 11.52 -52.89 -8.44
C HIS A 54 11.07 -51.90 -7.34
N GLU A 55 9.85 -52.13 -6.88
CA GLU A 55 9.04 -51.33 -5.97
C GLU A 55 9.64 -51.12 -4.57
N ASP A 56 9.48 -49.93 -3.99
CA ASP A 56 9.03 -49.81 -2.60
C ASP A 56 8.54 -48.39 -2.28
N HIS A 57 7.44 -48.36 -1.52
CA HIS A 57 6.66 -47.18 -1.22
C HIS A 57 7.39 -46.21 -0.30
N LYS A 58 7.73 -45.02 -0.81
CA LYS A 58 7.76 -43.80 0.01
C LYS A 58 7.10 -42.68 -0.77
N VAL A 59 5.82 -42.47 -0.51
CA VAL A 59 5.19 -41.17 -0.74
C VAL A 59 5.95 -40.19 0.14
N ALA A 60 6.92 -39.49 -0.45
CA ALA A 60 7.51 -38.33 0.16
C ALA A 60 6.39 -37.30 0.22
N THR A 61 5.71 -37.20 1.37
CA THR A 61 4.89 -36.03 1.69
C THR A 61 5.79 -34.83 1.53
N PRO A 62 5.55 -33.90 0.59
CA PRO A 62 6.24 -32.64 0.65
C PRO A 62 5.76 -32.00 1.95
N THR A 63 6.65 -31.98 2.95
CA THR A 63 6.59 -30.97 4.01
C THR A 63 6.83 -29.66 3.27
N SER A 64 5.75 -29.13 2.70
CA SER A 64 5.69 -27.76 2.24
C SER A 64 5.65 -26.91 3.52
N SER A 65 6.77 -26.83 4.22
CA SER A 65 7.11 -25.60 4.89
C SER A 65 6.99 -24.53 3.81
N PRO A 66 6.12 -23.51 3.94
CA PRO A 66 6.11 -22.41 3.00
C PRO A 66 7.44 -21.70 3.23
N TRP A 67 8.47 -22.15 2.50
CA TRP A 67 9.75 -21.48 2.44
C TRP A 67 9.45 -20.10 1.88
N LEU A 68 9.29 -19.17 2.81
CA LEU A 68 9.46 -17.75 2.63
C LEU A 68 10.72 -17.61 1.78
N LEU A 69 10.56 -17.13 0.56
CA LEU A 69 11.63 -16.94 -0.43
C LEU A 69 12.69 -15.90 0.02
N GLY A 70 12.88 -15.67 1.32
CA GLY A 70 13.63 -14.53 1.86
C GLY A 70 12.96 -13.18 1.57
N LEU A 71 11.75 -13.16 0.99
CA LEU A 71 11.05 -11.96 0.51
C LEU A 71 9.93 -11.46 1.45
N GLY A 72 9.87 -11.96 2.68
CA GLY A 72 8.75 -11.70 3.58
C GLY A 72 7.47 -12.41 3.17
N LEU A 73 6.44 -12.32 4.02
CA LEU A 73 5.13 -12.93 3.77
C LEU A 73 4.42 -12.17 2.63
N ALA A 74 4.00 -12.89 1.59
CA ALA A 74 3.17 -12.31 0.53
C ALA A 74 1.85 -11.79 1.13
N THR A 75 1.48 -10.56 0.77
CA THR A 75 0.18 -9.99 1.17
C THR A 75 -0.86 -10.38 0.13
N ALA A 76 -1.90 -11.10 0.55
CA ALA A 76 -3.08 -11.33 -0.26
C ALA A 76 -4.05 -10.15 -0.09
N ALA A 77 -4.65 -9.67 -1.18
CA ALA A 77 -5.66 -8.61 -1.16
C ALA A 77 -6.93 -9.04 -1.89
N ARG A 78 -8.08 -8.81 -1.27
CA ARG A 78 -9.41 -8.96 -1.89
C ARG A 78 -10.11 -7.62 -1.88
N CYS A 79 -10.11 -6.97 -3.03
CA CYS A 79 -10.66 -5.64 -3.22
C CYS A 79 -12.02 -5.71 -3.90
N GLY A 80 -12.90 -4.77 -3.54
CA GLY A 80 -14.08 -4.51 -4.34
C GLY A 80 -13.79 -3.60 -5.53
N PRO A 81 -14.84 -3.25 -6.31
CA PRO A 81 -14.70 -2.26 -7.36
C PRO A 81 -14.31 -0.90 -6.77
N GLU A 82 -13.62 -0.10 -7.58
CA GLU A 82 -13.49 1.33 -7.31
C GLU A 82 -14.85 2.00 -7.57
N LEU A 83 -15.30 2.82 -6.63
CA LEU A 83 -16.55 3.56 -6.71
C LEU A 83 -16.28 5.06 -6.59
N THR A 84 -17.07 5.85 -7.30
CA THR A 84 -17.02 7.32 -7.27
C THR A 84 -18.39 7.87 -6.91
N SER A 85 -18.47 8.80 -5.97
CA SER A 85 -19.72 9.50 -5.66
C SER A 85 -19.93 10.71 -6.58
N PRO A 86 -21.19 11.15 -6.80
CA PRO A 86 -21.49 12.36 -7.56
C PRO A 86 -20.80 13.62 -7.01
N GLU A 87 -20.54 13.65 -5.70
CA GLU A 87 -19.89 14.76 -5.01
C GLU A 87 -18.37 14.78 -5.19
N GLY A 88 -17.77 13.70 -5.72
CA GLY A 88 -16.34 13.65 -6.03
C GLY A 88 -15.46 13.00 -4.96
N ILE A 89 -15.98 12.05 -4.18
CA ILE A 89 -15.14 11.12 -3.41
C ILE A 89 -15.03 9.80 -4.18
N GLU A 90 -13.81 9.31 -4.35
CA GLU A 90 -13.50 8.02 -4.98
C GLU A 90 -12.91 7.08 -3.93
N ALA A 91 -13.30 5.82 -3.93
CA ALA A 91 -12.74 4.84 -3.00
C ALA A 91 -12.77 3.39 -3.49
N GLN A 92 -11.68 2.67 -3.20
CA GLN A 92 -11.58 1.21 -3.31
C GLN A 92 -11.24 0.62 -1.95
N THR A 93 -12.04 -0.34 -1.50
CA THR A 93 -11.85 -1.00 -0.20
C THR A 93 -11.40 -2.44 -0.38
N CYS A 94 -10.42 -2.86 0.42
CA CYS A 94 -9.81 -4.17 0.38
C CYS A 94 -9.75 -4.81 1.77
N VAL A 95 -9.89 -6.14 1.81
CA VAL A 95 -9.42 -6.95 2.93
C VAL A 95 -8.02 -7.47 2.57
N LEU A 96 -7.06 -7.28 3.46
CA LEU A 96 -5.69 -7.75 3.31
C LEU A 96 -5.39 -8.84 4.32
N THR A 97 -4.54 -9.79 3.93
CA THR A 97 -4.04 -10.84 4.82
C THR A 97 -2.56 -11.04 4.55
N GLN A 98 -1.75 -10.99 5.61
CA GLN A 98 -0.32 -11.24 5.55
C GLN A 98 0.07 -12.17 6.69
N GLY A 99 0.50 -13.38 6.33
CA GLY A 99 0.74 -14.46 7.29
C GLY A 99 -0.46 -14.71 8.18
N GLU A 100 -0.36 -14.22 9.39
CA GLU A 100 -1.25 -14.49 10.52
C GLU A 100 -2.18 -13.32 10.85
N GLU A 101 -2.07 -12.21 10.13
CA GLU A 101 -2.82 -10.99 10.36
C GLU A 101 -3.82 -10.70 9.23
N THR A 102 -4.99 -10.18 9.60
CA THR A 102 -6.00 -9.66 8.68
C THR A 102 -6.37 -8.23 9.08
N TRP A 103 -6.46 -7.34 8.08
CA TRP A 103 -6.91 -5.96 8.26
C TRP A 103 -7.68 -5.47 7.03
N ALA A 104 -8.41 -4.37 7.18
CA ALA A 104 -9.01 -3.66 6.07
C ALA A 104 -8.14 -2.45 5.69
N ARG A 105 -8.15 -2.11 4.40
CA ARG A 105 -7.60 -0.86 3.87
C ARG A 105 -8.58 -0.27 2.88
N THR A 106 -8.78 1.04 2.93
CA THR A 106 -9.45 1.79 1.86
C THR A 106 -8.50 2.82 1.28
N TYR A 107 -8.42 2.86 -0.04
CA TYR A 107 -7.71 3.87 -0.81
C TYR A 107 -8.73 4.88 -1.32
N TYR A 108 -8.42 6.18 -1.28
CA TYR A 108 -9.37 7.21 -1.68
C TYR A 108 -8.72 8.44 -2.35
N ARG A 109 -9.54 9.20 -3.07
CA ARG A 109 -9.25 10.57 -3.56
C ARG A 109 -10.44 11.48 -3.27
N ASN A 110 -10.18 12.70 -2.79
CA ASN A 110 -11.23 13.62 -2.39
C ASN A 110 -11.17 14.94 -3.18
N VAL A 111 -11.99 15.03 -4.23
CA VAL A 111 -12.16 16.26 -5.03
C VAL A 111 -13.44 17.02 -4.67
N THR A 112 -14.11 16.67 -3.56
CA THR A 112 -15.34 17.35 -3.10
C THR A 112 -15.12 18.83 -2.73
N GLY A 113 -13.86 19.25 -2.53
CA GLY A 113 -13.49 20.58 -2.05
C GLY A 113 -13.70 20.78 -0.54
N GLY A 114 -14.21 19.78 0.17
CA GLY A 114 -14.41 19.80 1.62
C GLY A 114 -13.70 18.65 2.34
N ALA A 115 -13.38 18.84 3.62
CA ALA A 115 -12.89 17.75 4.45
C ALA A 115 -14.04 16.78 4.79
N LEU A 116 -13.78 15.48 4.71
CA LEU A 116 -14.71 14.41 5.03
C LEU A 116 -14.25 13.63 6.26
N GLU A 117 -15.14 12.80 6.77
CA GLU A 117 -14.82 11.74 7.73
C GLU A 117 -15.08 10.38 7.07
N SER A 118 -14.18 9.42 7.31
CA SER A 118 -14.34 8.05 6.86
C SER A 118 -14.38 7.09 8.04
N VAL A 119 -15.30 6.13 8.00
CA VAL A 119 -15.34 4.99 8.91
C VAL A 119 -15.05 3.73 8.10
N LEU A 120 -13.93 3.08 8.41
CA LEU A 120 -13.55 1.79 7.84
C LEU A 120 -13.88 0.68 8.83
N SER A 121 -14.80 -0.22 8.45
CA SER A 121 -15.20 -1.38 9.24
C SER A 121 -14.69 -2.67 8.61
N LEU A 122 -13.94 -3.48 9.36
CA LEU A 122 -13.61 -4.86 9.06
C LEU A 122 -14.55 -5.78 9.84
N MET A 123 -15.37 -6.55 9.14
CA MET A 123 -16.25 -7.56 9.73
C MET A 123 -15.65 -8.94 9.51
N GLY A 124 -15.67 -9.76 10.54
CA GLY A 124 -15.07 -11.10 10.52
C GLY A 124 -15.94 -12.17 11.17
N PRO A 125 -15.44 -13.41 11.20
CA PRO A 125 -16.18 -14.55 11.75
C PRO A 125 -16.66 -14.34 13.19
N GLY A 126 -17.83 -14.91 13.52
CA GLY A 126 -18.44 -14.78 14.85
C GLY A 126 -19.03 -13.40 15.15
N GLY A 127 -19.30 -12.57 14.13
CA GLY A 127 -19.89 -11.24 14.29
C GLY A 127 -18.91 -10.18 14.81
N ARG A 128 -17.61 -10.47 14.83
CA ARG A 128 -16.59 -9.49 15.25
C ARG A 128 -16.51 -8.36 14.24
N THR A 129 -16.34 -7.13 14.73
CA THR A 129 -16.12 -5.95 13.92
C THR A 129 -15.01 -5.10 14.52
N VAL A 130 -14.08 -4.66 13.68
CA VAL A 130 -13.01 -3.71 14.02
C VAL A 130 -13.25 -2.45 13.19
N GLN A 131 -13.20 -1.28 13.81
CA GLN A 131 -13.44 -0.01 13.13
C GLN A 131 -12.23 0.93 13.24
N MET A 132 -12.05 1.75 12.21
CA MET A 132 -11.11 2.88 12.20
C MET A 132 -11.83 4.12 11.68
N HIS A 133 -11.65 5.25 12.38
CA HIS A 133 -12.11 6.56 11.96
C HIS A 133 -10.93 7.34 11.38
N CYS A 134 -11.07 7.83 10.15
CA CYS A 134 -10.03 8.56 9.45
C CYS A 134 -10.52 9.94 9.01
N ALA A 135 -9.69 10.96 9.25
CA ALA A 135 -9.90 12.28 8.68
C ALA A 135 -9.47 12.29 7.21
N VAL A 136 -10.33 12.81 6.33
CA VAL A 136 -10.09 12.88 4.88
C VAL A 136 -9.94 14.34 4.49
N GLY A 137 -8.73 14.73 4.07
CA GLY A 137 -8.43 16.10 3.63
C GLY A 137 -9.17 16.48 2.35
N ALA A 138 -9.33 17.78 2.09
CA ALA A 138 -10.06 18.34 0.95
C ALA A 138 -9.25 18.37 -0.38
N GLY A 139 -8.21 17.54 -0.50
CA GLY A 139 -7.29 17.55 -1.64
C GLY A 139 -7.40 16.30 -2.49
N ASP A 140 -7.04 16.41 -3.76
CA ASP A 140 -6.98 15.33 -4.75
C ASP A 140 -5.75 14.41 -4.58
N GLU A 141 -5.03 14.51 -3.47
CA GLU A 141 -3.91 13.60 -3.21
C GLU A 141 -4.45 12.22 -2.80
N PRO A 142 -3.87 11.11 -3.32
CA PRO A 142 -4.21 9.76 -2.88
C PRO A 142 -4.05 9.59 -1.37
N GLY A 143 -5.10 9.10 -0.73
CA GLY A 143 -5.11 8.79 0.70
C GLY A 143 -5.33 7.32 0.98
N THR A 144 -5.07 6.92 2.24
CA THR A 144 -5.31 5.56 2.71
C THR A 144 -5.76 5.57 4.16
N CYS A 145 -6.71 4.70 4.50
CA CYS A 145 -7.14 4.44 5.86
C CYS A 145 -7.10 2.92 6.12
N GLU A 146 -6.60 2.49 7.29
CA GLU A 146 -6.42 1.09 7.65
C GLU A 146 -7.00 0.79 9.04
N THR A 147 -7.62 -0.38 9.22
CA THR A 147 -7.89 -0.88 10.56
C THR A 147 -6.60 -1.37 11.22
N PRO A 148 -6.55 -1.45 12.56
CA PRO A 148 -5.52 -2.24 13.23
C PRO A 148 -5.40 -3.65 12.63
N ARG A 149 -4.17 -4.17 12.60
CA ARG A 149 -3.91 -5.55 12.19
C ARG A 149 -4.25 -6.46 13.35
N GLU A 150 -5.12 -7.42 13.08
CA GLU A 150 -5.59 -8.37 14.07
C GLU A 150 -5.28 -9.78 13.62
N ARG A 151 -5.16 -10.69 14.60
CA ARG A 151 -4.95 -12.11 14.31
C ARG A 151 -6.11 -12.65 13.47
N THR A 152 -5.79 -13.30 12.36
CA THR A 152 -6.77 -14.01 11.53
C THR A 152 -7.41 -15.14 12.32
N GLN A 153 -8.72 -15.27 12.20
CA GLN A 153 -9.56 -16.19 12.94
C GLN A 153 -10.55 -16.81 11.97
N GLY A 154 -10.47 -18.12 11.77
CA GLY A 154 -11.24 -18.82 10.74
C GLY A 154 -10.76 -18.50 9.32
N GLU A 155 -11.63 -18.73 8.34
CA GLU A 155 -11.27 -18.58 6.92
C GLU A 155 -11.09 -17.10 6.53
N PRO A 156 -9.97 -16.72 5.88
CA PRO A 156 -9.76 -15.36 5.38
C PRO A 156 -10.88 -14.88 4.46
N ALA A 157 -11.53 -15.81 3.74
CA ALA A 157 -12.63 -15.54 2.84
C ALA A 157 -13.88 -14.97 3.53
N ALA A 158 -14.07 -15.29 4.82
CA ALA A 158 -15.22 -14.88 5.62
C ALA A 158 -15.12 -13.44 6.15
N TYR A 159 -13.99 -12.77 5.92
CA TYR A 159 -13.85 -11.35 6.23
C TYR A 159 -14.40 -10.48 5.11
N THR A 160 -15.04 -9.38 5.48
CA THR A 160 -15.49 -8.32 4.57
C THR A 160 -15.12 -6.97 5.15
N ALA A 161 -14.94 -5.97 4.30
CA ALA A 161 -14.69 -4.60 4.73
C ALA A 161 -15.60 -3.62 4.01
N VAL A 162 -15.96 -2.55 4.71
CA VAL A 162 -16.76 -1.43 4.19
C VAL A 162 -16.15 -0.13 4.68
N ALA A 163 -15.90 0.80 3.77
CA ALA A 163 -15.59 2.19 4.05
C ALA A 163 -16.81 3.08 3.76
N GLU A 164 -17.17 3.92 4.71
CA GLU A 164 -18.24 4.92 4.59
C GLU A 164 -17.65 6.32 4.69
N PHE A 165 -17.95 7.19 3.73
CA PHE A 165 -17.47 8.57 3.67
C PHE A 165 -18.64 9.54 3.84
N ALA A 166 -18.54 10.46 4.79
CA ALA A 166 -19.57 11.44 5.10
C ALA A 166 -18.97 12.83 5.33
N GLY A 167 -19.84 13.85 5.31
CA GLY A 167 -19.47 15.20 5.71
C GLY A 167 -18.89 15.24 7.14
N ARG A 168 -18.03 16.22 7.39
CA ARG A 168 -17.28 16.38 8.65
C ARG A 168 -18.13 16.20 9.91
N GLY A 169 -17.59 15.45 10.88
CA GLY A 169 -18.24 15.13 12.15
C GLY A 169 -19.15 13.91 12.10
N GLY A 170 -19.19 13.18 10.98
CA GLY A 170 -20.06 12.01 10.83
C GLY A 170 -21.56 12.34 10.88
N GLN A 171 -21.89 13.63 10.81
CA GLN A 171 -23.24 14.19 10.94
C GLN A 171 -23.79 14.70 9.59
N GLY A 172 -22.99 14.63 8.52
CA GLY A 172 -23.41 14.94 7.16
C GLY A 172 -24.03 13.75 6.44
N PRO A 173 -24.61 13.95 5.24
CA PRO A 173 -25.10 12.85 4.42
C PRO A 173 -23.95 11.89 4.08
N LEU A 174 -24.28 10.59 4.02
CA LEU A 174 -23.39 9.59 3.46
C LEU A 174 -23.19 9.89 1.96
N LEU A 175 -21.94 10.10 1.56
CA LEU A 175 -21.58 10.41 0.17
C LEU A 175 -21.22 9.12 -0.58
N LEU A 176 -20.46 8.24 0.06
CA LEU A 176 -19.99 7.01 -0.56
C LEU A 176 -19.91 5.86 0.43
N ARG A 177 -20.31 4.68 -0.02
CA ARG A 177 -20.09 3.41 0.67
C ARG A 177 -19.35 2.45 -0.27
N SER A 178 -18.10 2.14 0.05
CA SER A 178 -17.22 1.26 -0.74
C SER A 178 -17.00 -0.05 0.01
N GLY A 179 -17.31 -1.18 -0.64
CA GLY A 179 -17.18 -2.52 -0.05
C GLY A 179 -16.00 -3.31 -0.64
N SER A 180 -15.50 -4.30 0.10
CA SER A 180 -14.43 -5.20 -0.36
C SER A 180 -14.94 -6.40 -1.17
N ASN A 181 -16.23 -6.45 -1.47
CA ASN A 181 -16.80 -7.50 -2.29
C ASN A 181 -16.31 -7.32 -3.72
N SER A 182 -15.52 -8.27 -4.21
CA SER A 182 -15.19 -8.37 -5.63
C SER A 182 -16.51 -8.44 -6.40
N GLY A 183 -16.89 -7.38 -7.10
CA GLY A 183 -18.07 -7.42 -7.97
C GLY A 183 -17.92 -8.59 -8.94
N ALA A 184 -18.98 -9.36 -9.14
CA ALA A 184 -19.01 -10.29 -10.27
C ALA A 184 -18.86 -9.43 -11.53
N TYR A 185 -17.80 -9.65 -12.31
CA TYR A 185 -17.59 -8.97 -13.58
C TYR A 185 -18.72 -9.38 -14.54
N THR A 186 -19.83 -8.65 -14.55
CA THR A 186 -20.88 -8.81 -15.56
C THR A 186 -20.57 -7.88 -16.72
N GLY A 187 -19.50 -8.20 -17.46
CA GLY A 187 -19.29 -7.60 -18.77
C GLY A 187 -20.36 -8.12 -19.74
N SER A 188 -21.11 -7.21 -20.36
CA SER A 188 -22.00 -7.50 -21.50
C SER A 188 -21.26 -7.22 -22.80
#